data_AF-A0A174PR30-F1
#
_entry.id   AF-A0A174PR30-F1
#
_cell.length_a   1.000
_cell.length_b   1.000
_cell.length_c   1.000
_cell.angle_alpha   90.00
_cell.angle_beta   90.00
_cell.angle_gamma   90.00
#
_symmetry.space_group_name_H-M   'P 1'
#
loop_
_entity.id
_entity.type
_entity.pdbx_description
1 polymer ?
#
loop_
_entity_poly.entity_id
_entity_poly.type
_entity_poly.pdbx_seq_one_letter_code
_entity_poly.pdbx_strand_id
1 'polypeptide(L)' 'MRDLKSVSINEKEQLFLDGEEITNVTAYKLENSADSSEPAKLTVTILVNVNQIGSGLQQ' A
#
# COMPACT_ATOMS: atom_id res chain seq x y z
N MET A 1 -22.82 -4.75 2.07
CA MET A 1 -21.57 -4.79 1.26
C MET A 1 -20.48 -4.16 2.10
N ARG A 2 -19.25 -4.67 2.10
CA ARG A 2 -18.13 -3.92 2.70
C ARG A 2 -17.86 -2.74 1.76
N ASP A 3 -17.80 -1.52 2.29
CA ASP A 3 -17.38 -0.36 1.51
C ASP A 3 -15.91 -0.55 1.14
N LEU A 4 -15.63 -0.75 -0.15
CA LEU A 4 -14.27 -0.86 -0.66
C LEU A 4 -13.67 0.54 -0.77
N LYS A 5 -12.40 0.67 -0.39
CA LYS A 5 -11.66 1.90 -0.58
C LYS A 5 -11.39 2.14 -2.07
N SER A 6 -11.46 3.39 -2.51
CA SER A 6 -11.03 3.80 -3.84
C SER A 6 -9.50 3.85 -3.91
N VAL A 7 -8.93 3.25 -4.93
CA VAL A 7 -7.49 3.29 -5.23
C VAL A 7 -7.28 4.15 -6.47
N SER A 8 -6.34 5.08 -6.43
CA SER A 8 -5.85 5.77 -7.63
C SER A 8 -4.32 5.85 -7.63
N ILE A 9 -3.73 5.71 -8.81
CA ILE A 9 -2.30 5.88 -9.04
C ILE A 9 -2.15 7.02 -10.04
N ASN A 10 -1.44 8.08 -9.68
CA ASN A 10 -1.29 9.26 -10.53
C ASN A 10 -0.13 9.10 -11.54
N GLU A 11 0.05 10.11 -12.39
CA GLU A 11 1.12 10.13 -13.42
C GLU A 11 2.55 10.12 -12.85
N LYS A 12 2.72 10.38 -11.55
CA LYS A 12 4.00 10.32 -10.83
C LYS A 12 4.19 9.00 -10.08
N GLU A 13 3.35 8.00 -10.37
CA GLU A 13 3.32 6.69 -9.70
C GLU A 13 3.06 6.76 -8.19
N GLN A 14 2.46 7.86 -7.70
CA GLN A 14 2.05 7.99 -6.31
C GLN A 14 0.69 7.29 -6.12
N LEU A 15 0.56 6.57 -5.00
CA LEU A 15 -0.61 5.75 -4.70
C LEU A 15 -1.49 6.41 -3.64
N PHE A 16 -2.81 6.44 -3.89
CA PHE A 16 -3.79 7.06 -2.99
C PHE A 16 -4.89 6.06 -2.61
N LEU A 17 -5.27 6.05 -1.34
CA LEU A 17 -6.43 5.32 -0.79
C LEU A 17 -7.47 6.32 -0.29
N ASP A 18 -8.66 6.33 -0.89
CA ASP A 18 -9.72 7.31 -0.59
C ASP A 18 -9.25 8.77 -0.67
N GLY A 19 -8.25 9.05 -1.53
CA GLY A 19 -7.63 10.36 -1.69
C GLY A 19 -6.46 10.65 -0.73
N GLU A 20 -6.17 9.77 0.24
CA GLU A 20 -5.00 9.87 1.11
C GLU A 20 -3.78 9.22 0.46
N GLU A 21 -2.68 9.96 0.32
CA GLU A 21 -1.43 9.44 -0.26
C GLU A 21 -0.76 8.41 0.68
N ILE A 22 -0.41 7.23 0.14
CA ILE A 22 0.51 6.31 0.80
C ILE A 22 1.93 6.73 0.44
N THR A 23 2.69 7.21 1.43
CA THR A 23 4.07 7.64 1.23
C THR A 23 5.07 6.49 1.36
N ASN A 24 6.30 6.68 0.87
CA ASN A 24 7.39 5.70 0.92
C ASN A 24 7.12 4.39 0.17
N VAL A 25 6.21 4.40 -0.81
CA VAL A 25 5.98 3.28 -1.72
C VAL A 25 7.21 3.10 -2.62
N THR A 26 7.74 1.88 -2.67
CA THR A 26 8.88 1.52 -3.52
C THR A 26 8.50 0.63 -4.69
N ALA A 27 7.36 -0.04 -4.60
CA ALA A 27 6.78 -0.85 -5.67
C ALA A 27 5.29 -1.11 -5.40
N TYR A 28 4.54 -1.44 -6.46
CA TYR A 28 3.20 -2.01 -6.34
C TYR A 28 2.97 -3.08 -7.42
N LYS A 29 2.00 -3.96 -7.18
CA LYS A 29 1.51 -4.95 -8.14
C LYS A 29 -0.02 -4.93 -8.12
N LEU A 30 -0.62 -4.69 -9.28
CA LEU A 30 -2.07 -4.79 -9.49
C LEU A 30 -2.38 -6.06 -10.27
N GLU A 31 -3.27 -6.88 -9.72
CA GLU A 31 -3.78 -8.11 -10.33
C GLU A 31 -5.30 -7.99 -10.49
N ASN A 32 -5.88 -8.66 -11.49
CA ASN A 32 -7.33 -8.69 -11.73
C ASN A 32 -7.98 -7.30 -11.87
N SER A 33 -7.39 -6.44 -12.71
CA SER A 33 -8.01 -5.15 -13.08
C SER A 33 -9.34 -5.36 -13.82
N ALA A 34 -10.08 -4.26 -14.04
CA ALA A 34 -11.49 -4.10 -14.44
C ALA A 34 -12.17 -5.13 -15.39
N ASP A 35 -11.41 -5.97 -16.08
CA ASP A 35 -11.86 -6.99 -17.01
C ASP A 35 -11.91 -8.41 -16.40
N SER A 36 -11.55 -8.57 -15.12
CA SER A 36 -11.55 -9.87 -14.42
C SER A 36 -12.85 -10.17 -13.69
N SER A 37 -13.28 -11.43 -13.67
CA SER A 37 -14.38 -11.90 -12.81
C SER A 37 -13.98 -12.02 -11.34
N GLU A 38 -12.70 -11.83 -11.03
CA GLU A 38 -12.16 -11.85 -9.67
C GLU A 38 -11.98 -10.44 -9.11
N PRO A 39 -12.04 -10.27 -7.77
CA PRO A 39 -11.74 -8.99 -7.15
C PRO A 39 -10.33 -8.49 -7.52
N ALA A 40 -10.23 -7.19 -7.79
CA ALA A 40 -8.95 -6.52 -7.97
C ALA A 40 -8.09 -6.68 -6.70
N LYS A 41 -6.81 -7.00 -6.89
CA LYS A 41 -5.85 -7.19 -5.81
C LYS A 41 -4.66 -6.27 -6.01
N LEU A 42 -4.47 -5.37 -5.04
CA LEU A 42 -3.33 -4.47 -4.97
C LEU A 42 -2.38 -4.93 -3.87
N THR A 43 -1.12 -5.16 -4.24
CA THR A 43 -0.01 -5.37 -3.29
C THR A 43 0.91 -4.15 -3.34
N VAL A 44 1.24 -3.58 -2.18
CA VAL A 44 2.09 -2.39 -2.08
C VAL A 44 3.31 -2.72 -1.21
N THR A 45 4.50 -2.38 -1.69
CA THR A 45 5.74 -2.44 -0.92
C THR A 45 6.08 -1.04 -0.43
N ILE A 46 6.20 -0.88 0.89
CA ILE A 46 6.52 0.39 1.54
C ILE A 46 7.80 0.29 2.36
N LEU A 47 8.61 1.35 2.34
CA LEU A 47 9.73 1.50 3.26
C LEU A 47 9.21 2.05 4.59
N VAL A 48 9.49 1.36 5.68
CA VAL A 48 9.02 1.73 7.03
C VAL A 48 10.18 1.79 8.01
N ASN A 49 10.11 2.75 8.94
CA ASN A 49 10.95 2.73 10.13
C ASN A 49 10.25 1.88 11.18
N VAL A 50 10.85 0.75 11.53
CA VAL A 50 10.43 -0.03 12.68
C VAL A 50 11.30 0.44 13.85
N ASN A 51 10.71 1.16 14.80
CA ASN A 51 11.39 1.42 16.07
C ASN A 51 11.78 0.06 16.64
N GLN A 52 13.09 -0.22 16.75
CA GLN A 52 13.55 -1.39 17.50
C GLN A 52 12.87 -1.31 18.88
N ILE A 53 12.18 -2.39 19.29
CA ILE A 53 11.98 -2.63 20.72
C ILE A 53 13.40 -2.66 21.28
N GLY A 54 13.80 -1.60 21.98
CA GLY A 54 15.17 -1.42 22.44
C GLY A 54 15.66 -2.68 23.13
N SER A 55 16.92 -3.06 22.86
CA SER A 55 17.63 -4.07 23.64
C SER A 55 17.83 -3.53 25.06
N GLY A 56 16.79 -3.60 25.88
CA GLY A 56 16.89 -3.38 27.32
C GLY A 56 17.54 -4.59 27.96
N LEU A 57 18.87 -4.72 27.79
CA LEU A 57 19.83 -5.40 28.67
C LEU A 57 21.20 -5.43 27.98
N GLN A 58 21.85 -4.26 27.93
CA GLN A 58 23.30 -4.17 27.89
C GLN A 58 23.74 -3.04 28.82
N GLN A 59 23.84 -3.36 30.11
CA GLN A 59 25.07 -3.32 30.93
C GLN A 59 24.73 -3.64 32.37
#